data_AF-A0A0X1SZ63-F1
#
_entry.id   AF-A0A0X1SZ63-F1
#
_cell.length_a   1.000
_cell.length_b   1.000
_cell.length_c   1.000
_cell.angle_alpha   90.00
_cell.angle_beta   90.00
_cell.angle_gamma   90.00
#
_symmetry.space_group_name_H-M   'P 1'
#
loop_
_entity.id
_entity.type
_entity.pdbx_description
1 polymer ?
#
loop_
_entity_poly.entity_id
_entity_poly.type
_entity_poly.pdbx_seq_one_letter_code
_entity_poly.pdbx_strand_id
1 'polypeptide(L)'
;MFRHRFITEKFKELIVHYDLQNTDVMRRALANADVIKRVLQEWTGHKITESLDRYIHLAYNELARMEAVVSDVFADASVKALSAILDDYEADYRAGLISAQDQEDRSISTIRNYLRTRT
;
A
#
# COMPACT_ATOMS: atom_id res chain seq x y z
N MET A 1 -10.16 -26.71 2.77
CA MET A 1 -10.26 -25.58 1.81
C MET A 1 -8.88 -25.11 1.28
N PHE A 2 -7.93 -26.03 1.00
CA PHE A 2 -6.56 -25.66 0.62
C PHE A 2 -6.42 -25.15 -0.83
N ARG A 3 -7.15 -25.75 -1.77
CA ARG A 3 -7.00 -25.48 -3.22
C ARG A 3 -7.35 -24.05 -3.60
N HIS A 4 -8.40 -23.48 -3.01
CA HIS A 4 -8.82 -22.09 -3.27
C HIS A 4 -7.78 -21.07 -2.78
N ARG A 5 -7.28 -21.25 -1.55
CA ARG A 5 -6.23 -20.39 -0.99
C ARG A 5 -4.94 -20.49 -1.79
N PHE A 6 -4.52 -21.70 -2.16
CA PHE A 6 -3.33 -21.94 -2.96
C PHE A 6 -3.36 -21.20 -4.31
N ILE A 7 -4.48 -21.28 -5.04
CA ILE A 7 -4.63 -20.59 -6.33
C ILE A 7 -4.59 -19.06 -6.14
N THR A 8 -5.20 -18.57 -5.06
CA THR A 8 -5.22 -17.13 -4.73
C THR A 8 -3.81 -16.61 -4.42
N GLU A 9 -3.02 -17.34 -3.62
CA GLU A 9 -1.62 -16.96 -3.32
C GLU A 9 -0.74 -17.00 -4.57
N LYS A 10 -0.89 -18.00 -5.44
CA LYS A 10 -0.16 -18.06 -6.72
C LYS A 10 -0.47 -16.91 -7.65
N PHE A 11 -1.69 -16.38 -7.58
CA PHE A 11 -2.04 -15.17 -8.32
C PHE A 11 -1.39 -13.91 -7.75
N LYS A 12 -1.27 -13.79 -6.43
CA LYS A 12 -0.53 -12.69 -5.79
C LYS A 12 0.94 -12.71 -6.19
N GLU A 13 1.56 -13.89 -6.18
CA GLU A 13 2.95 -14.06 -6.65
C GLU A 13 3.11 -13.57 -8.10
N LEU A 14 2.18 -13.91 -9.00
CA LEU A 14 2.16 -13.43 -10.39
C LEU A 14 2.09 -11.90 -10.48
N ILE A 15 1.22 -11.26 -9.69
CA ILE A 15 1.07 -9.80 -9.70
C ILE A 15 2.35 -9.10 -9.27
N VAL A 16 3.01 -9.63 -8.23
CA VAL A 16 4.30 -9.10 -7.75
C VAL A 16 5.42 -9.36 -8.77
N HIS A 17 5.49 -10.56 -9.36
CA HIS A 17 6.56 -10.96 -10.28
C HIS A 17 6.59 -10.14 -11.58
N TYR A 18 5.43 -9.73 -12.09
CA TYR A 18 5.32 -8.98 -13.33
C TYR A 18 5.37 -7.45 -13.13
N ASP A 19 5.73 -6.98 -11.93
CA ASP A 19 5.73 -5.55 -11.55
C ASP A 19 4.41 -4.83 -11.91
N LEU A 20 3.30 -5.56 -11.78
CA LEU A 20 1.96 -5.05 -12.07
C LEU A 20 1.45 -4.14 -10.94
N GLN A 21 2.35 -3.60 -10.11
CA GLN A 21 2.07 -2.59 -9.09
C GLN A 21 1.47 -1.32 -9.73
N ASN A 22 1.81 -1.04 -10.99
CA ASN A 22 1.15 0.00 -11.76
C ASN A 22 -0.24 -0.46 -12.19
N THR A 23 -1.26 0.06 -11.51
CA THR A 23 -2.69 -0.28 -11.64
C THR A 23 -3.17 -0.28 -13.10
N ASP A 24 -2.55 0.52 -13.97
CA ASP A 24 -2.95 0.72 -15.36
C ASP A 24 -2.31 -0.29 -16.34
N VAL A 25 -1.12 -0.79 -16.03
CA VAL A 25 -0.49 -1.92 -16.74
C VAL A 25 -1.16 -3.22 -16.31
N MET A 26 -1.50 -3.34 -15.01
CA MET A 26 -2.29 -4.44 -14.49
C MET A 26 -3.68 -4.51 -15.13
N ARG A 27 -4.42 -3.38 -15.21
CA ARG A 27 -5.72 -3.33 -15.89
C ARG A 27 -5.65 -3.81 -17.33
N ARG A 28 -4.61 -3.42 -18.08
CA ARG A 28 -4.42 -3.83 -19.48
C ARG A 28 -4.00 -5.30 -19.61
N ALA A 29 -3.15 -5.80 -18.72
CA ALA A 29 -2.77 -7.22 -18.67
C ALA A 29 -3.97 -8.11 -18.29
N LEU A 30 -4.84 -7.63 -17.40
CA LEU A 30 -6.09 -8.29 -17.00
C LEU A 30 -7.18 -8.19 -18.06
N ALA A 31 -7.22 -7.13 -18.88
CA ALA A 31 -8.08 -7.09 -20.06
C ALA A 31 -7.72 -8.21 -21.06
N ASN A 32 -6.47 -8.70 -21.02
CA ASN A 32 -6.00 -9.91 -21.69
C ASN A 32 -5.90 -11.12 -20.73
N ALA A 33 -6.89 -11.29 -19.84
CA ALA A 33 -6.93 -12.31 -18.77
C ALA A 33 -6.56 -13.74 -19.21
N ASP A 34 -6.74 -14.08 -20.49
CA ASP A 34 -6.50 -15.41 -21.04
C ASP A 34 -5.04 -15.89 -20.96
N VAL A 35 -4.07 -14.97 -20.95
CA VAL A 35 -2.66 -15.33 -20.79
C VAL A 35 -2.39 -15.73 -19.34
N ILE A 36 -2.91 -14.95 -18.40
CA ILE A 36 -2.72 -15.19 -16.96
C ILE A 36 -3.49 -16.44 -16.51
N LYS A 37 -4.70 -16.66 -17.04
CA LYS A 37 -5.50 -17.86 -16.80
C LYS A 37 -4.79 -19.13 -17.25
N ARG A 38 -4.09 -19.10 -18.39
CA ARG A 38 -3.30 -20.25 -18.89
C ARG A 38 -2.13 -20.59 -17.97
N VAL A 39 -1.37 -19.59 -17.54
CA VAL A 39 -0.26 -19.81 -16.58
C VAL A 39 -0.77 -20.37 -15.25
N LEU A 40 -1.87 -19.82 -14.73
CA LEU A 40 -2.51 -20.34 -13.51
C LEU A 40 -3.04 -21.76 -13.69
N GLN A 41 -3.62 -22.07 -14.85
CA GLN A 41 -4.09 -23.40 -15.18
C GLN A 41 -2.95 -24.41 -15.19
N GLU A 42 -1.80 -24.07 -15.79
CA GLU A 42 -0.59 -24.89 -15.80
C GLU A 42 -0.05 -25.11 -14.39
N TRP A 43 0.07 -24.05 -13.59
CA TRP A 43 0.65 -24.13 -12.24
C TRP A 43 -0.24 -24.84 -11.22
N THR A 44 -1.56 -24.75 -11.38
CA THR A 44 -2.52 -25.27 -10.39
C THR A 44 -3.23 -26.54 -10.87
N GLY A 45 -2.95 -26.99 -12.10
CA GLY A 45 -3.61 -28.13 -12.75
C GLY A 45 -5.14 -27.93 -12.86
N HIS A 46 -5.59 -26.69 -13.05
CA HIS A 46 -7.01 -26.37 -13.06
C HIS A 46 -7.65 -26.77 -14.39
N LYS A 47 -8.67 -27.63 -14.38
CA LYS A 47 -9.33 -28.08 -15.62
C LYS A 47 -10.22 -27.02 -16.28
N ILE A 48 -10.83 -26.14 -15.48
CA ILE A 48 -11.84 -25.18 -15.95
C ILE A 48 -11.32 -23.76 -15.72
N THR A 49 -10.98 -23.07 -16.79
CA THR A 49 -10.41 -21.72 -16.77
C THR A 49 -11.40 -20.66 -16.27
N GLU A 50 -12.71 -20.83 -16.49
CA GLU A 50 -13.75 -19.90 -16.03
C GLU A 50 -13.84 -19.86 -14.51
N SER A 51 -13.57 -20.98 -13.83
CA SER A 51 -13.57 -21.02 -12.37
C SER A 51 -12.40 -20.26 -11.73
N LEU A 52 -11.38 -19.89 -12.51
CA LEU A 52 -10.26 -19.10 -12.05
C LEU A 52 -10.62 -17.62 -11.86
N ASP A 53 -11.65 -17.13 -12.56
CA ASP A 53 -12.11 -15.73 -12.47
C ASP A 53 -12.43 -15.32 -11.03
N ARG A 54 -13.07 -16.22 -10.26
CA ARG A 54 -13.36 -15.97 -8.84
C ARG A 54 -12.09 -15.72 -8.03
N TYR A 55 -11.00 -16.47 -8.26
CA TYR A 55 -9.75 -16.29 -7.50
C TYR A 55 -8.98 -15.06 -7.95
N ILE A 56 -9.06 -14.73 -9.25
CA ILE A 56 -8.52 -13.48 -9.80
C ILE A 56 -9.17 -12.27 -9.10
N HIS A 57 -10.51 -12.27 -8.99
CA HIS A 57 -11.23 -11.21 -8.28
C HIS A 57 -10.91 -11.17 -6.78
N LEU A 58 -10.77 -12.31 -6.12
CA LEU A 58 -10.43 -12.37 -4.69
C LEU A 58 -9.02 -11.83 -4.43
N ALA A 59 -8.03 -12.27 -5.19
CA ALA A 59 -6.66 -11.80 -5.06
C ALA A 59 -6.55 -10.30 -5.38
N TYR A 60 -7.30 -9.79 -6.36
CA TYR A 60 -7.39 -8.35 -6.62
C TYR A 60 -7.93 -7.58 -5.41
N ASN A 61 -9.06 -8.02 -4.85
CA ASN A 61 -9.65 -7.37 -3.68
C ASN A 61 -8.71 -7.41 -2.46
N GLU A 62 -7.97 -8.49 -2.28
CA GLU A 62 -6.98 -8.60 -1.21
C GLU A 62 -5.80 -7.66 -1.43
N LEU A 63 -5.28 -7.56 -2.65
CA LEU A 63 -4.15 -6.68 -2.97
C LEU A 63 -4.54 -5.20 -2.91
N ALA A 64 -5.71 -4.82 -3.45
CA ALA A 64 -6.22 -3.45 -3.36
C ALA A 64 -6.49 -3.04 -1.91
N ARG A 65 -7.01 -3.95 -1.07
CA ARG A 65 -7.11 -3.72 0.37
C ARG A 65 -5.74 -3.59 1.02
N MET A 66 -4.76 -4.38 0.60
CA MET A 66 -3.41 -4.33 1.16
C MET A 66 -2.73 -3.01 0.82
N GLU A 67 -2.87 -2.48 -0.39
CA GLU A 67 -2.40 -1.15 -0.78
C GLU A 67 -3.04 -0.05 0.08
N ALA A 68 -4.37 -0.09 0.26
CA ALA A 68 -5.08 0.86 1.12
C ALA A 68 -4.63 0.77 2.59
N VAL A 69 -4.53 -0.44 3.14
CA VAL A 69 -4.08 -0.67 4.52
C VAL A 69 -2.64 -0.22 4.72
N VAL A 70 -1.75 -0.50 3.77
CA VAL A 70 -0.35 -0.07 3.84
C VAL A 70 -0.26 1.46 3.75
N SER A 71 -0.99 2.10 2.84
CA SER A 71 -1.09 3.56 2.74
C SER A 71 -1.59 4.20 4.04
N ASP A 72 -2.65 3.64 4.63
CA ASP A 72 -3.23 4.11 5.89
C ASP A 72 -2.25 3.95 7.06
N VAL A 73 -1.55 2.82 7.15
CA VAL A 73 -0.52 2.57 8.17
C VAL A 73 0.65 3.54 8.02
N PHE A 74 1.12 3.79 6.80
CA PHE A 74 2.16 4.78 6.55
C PHE A 74 1.67 6.21 6.87
N ALA A 75 0.42 6.54 6.55
CA ALA A 75 -0.19 7.82 6.90
C ALA A 75 -0.24 8.01 8.42
N ASP A 76 -0.72 7.02 9.16
CA ASP A 76 -0.78 7.03 10.62
C ASP A 76 0.61 7.14 11.25
N ALA A 77 1.57 6.33 10.80
CA ALA A 77 2.96 6.40 11.26
C ALA A 77 3.60 7.79 11.00
N SER A 78 3.32 8.37 9.84
CA SER A 78 3.81 9.69 9.45
C SER A 78 3.19 10.81 10.30
N VAL A 79 1.90 10.72 10.62
CA VAL A 79 1.22 11.65 11.54
C VAL A 79 1.76 11.53 12.97
N LYS A 80 1.99 10.30 13.45
CA LYS A 80 2.59 10.06 14.77
C LYS A 80 4.00 10.64 14.88
N ALA A 81 4.82 10.45 13.86
CA ALA A 81 6.16 11.03 13.80
C ALA A 81 6.12 12.57 13.83
N LEU A 82 5.19 13.18 13.09
CA LEU A 82 4.98 14.63 13.13
C LEU A 82 4.56 15.10 14.54
N SER A 83 3.60 14.42 15.16
CA SER A 83 3.16 14.74 16.53
C SER A 83 4.32 14.72 17.51
N ALA A 84 5.15 13.67 17.48
CA ALA A 84 6.28 13.54 18.39
C ALA A 84 7.29 14.69 18.25
N ILE A 85 7.53 15.19 17.04
CA ILE A 85 8.43 16.33 16.79
C ILE A 85 7.81 17.62 17.35
N LEU A 86 6.52 17.82 17.19
CA LEU A 86 5.83 19.00 17.71
C LEU A 86 5.80 18.99 19.25
N ASP A 87 5.60 17.82 19.85
CA ASP A 87 5.64 17.63 21.31
C ASP A 87 7.05 17.94 21.86
N ASP A 88 8.10 17.57 21.13
CA ASP A 88 9.50 17.88 21.47
C ASP A 88 9.77 19.39 21.47
N TYR A 89 9.30 20.11 20.43
CA TYR A 89 9.41 21.57 20.40
C TYR A 89 8.63 22.24 21.54
N GLU A 90 7.44 21.72 21.89
CA GLU A 90 6.69 22.23 23.03
C GLU A 90 7.43 21.97 24.35
N ALA A 91 8.04 20.79 24.51
CA ALA A 91 8.84 20.46 25.69
C ALA A 91 10.06 21.39 25.82
N ASP A 92 10.78 21.62 24.73
CA ASP A 92 11.92 22.55 24.67
C ASP A 92 11.52 23.98 25.04
N TYR A 93 10.37 24.44 24.54
CA TYR A 93 9.84 25.76 24.87
C TYR A 93 9.48 25.85 26.37
N ARG A 94 8.77 24.84 26.90
CA ARG A 94 8.42 24.78 28.33
C ARG A 94 9.64 24.70 29.24
N ALA A 95 10.72 24.07 28.78
CA ALA A 95 12.01 24.02 29.47
C ALA A 95 12.83 25.31 29.35
N GLY A 96 12.38 26.27 28.53
CA GLY A 96 13.09 27.53 28.28
C GLY A 96 14.33 27.38 27.39
N LEU A 97 14.46 26.26 26.67
CA LEU A 97 15.58 25.99 25.77
C LEU A 97 15.44 26.74 24.43
N ILE A 98 14.21 27.06 24.05
CA ILE A 98 13.87 27.84 22.84
C ILE A 98 12.85 28.92 23.17
N SER A 99 12.82 30.00 22.38
CA SER A 99 11.80 31.05 22.52
C SER A 99 10.46 30.63 21.91
N ALA A 100 9.38 31.34 22.24
CA ALA A 100 8.07 31.11 21.64
C ALA A 100 8.10 31.31 20.11
N GLN A 101 8.86 32.29 19.64
CA GLN A 101 9.04 32.55 18.20
C GLN A 101 9.77 31.39 17.52
N ASP A 102 10.83 30.87 18.15
CA ASP A 102 11.58 29.73 17.61
C ASP A 102 10.73 28.46 17.54
N GLN A 103 9.89 28.22 18.55
CA GLN A 103 8.95 27.09 18.56
C GLN A 103 7.95 27.17 17.40
N GLU A 104 7.37 28.36 17.18
CA GLU A 104 6.42 28.61 16.10
C GLU A 104 7.05 28.40 14.73
N ASP A 105 8.22 29.01 14.49
CA ASP A 105 8.93 28.91 13.21
C ASP A 105 9.32 27.47 12.88
N ARG A 106 9.83 26.72 13.87
CA ARG A 106 10.17 25.30 13.71
C ARG A 106 8.93 24.47 13.41
N SER A 107 7.86 24.64 14.17
CA SER A 107 6.60 23.91 13.98
C SER A 107 6.00 24.15 12.58
N ILE A 108 5.92 25.42 12.15
CA ILE A 108 5.41 25.80 10.83
C ILE A 108 6.29 25.22 9.72
N SER A 109 7.62 25.27 9.87
CA SER A 109 8.54 24.72 8.87
C SER A 109 8.39 23.20 8.71
N THR A 110 8.26 22.47 9.82
CA THR A 110 8.10 21.01 9.86
C THR A 110 6.76 20.60 9.24
N ILE A 111 5.66 21.28 9.60
CA ILE A 111 4.33 21.03 8.99
C ILE A 111 4.36 21.31 7.49
N ARG A 112 4.97 22.42 7.05
CA ARG A 112 5.05 22.79 5.63
C ARG A 112 5.86 21.76 4.84
N ASN A 113 6.97 21.28 5.38
CA ASN A 113 7.77 20.23 4.75
C ASN A 113 6.99 18.91 4.65
N TYR A 114 6.25 18.55 5.70
CA TYR A 114 5.37 17.37 5.71
C TYR A 114 4.25 17.45 4.67
N LEU A 115 3.62 18.61 4.48
CA LEU A 115 2.57 18.78 3.48
C LEU A 115 3.13 18.75 2.05
N ARG A 116 4.34 19.27 1.84
CA ARG A 116 5.02 19.26 0.53
C ARG A 116 5.41 17.85 0.06
N THR A 117 5.72 16.93 0.97
CA THR A 117 6.08 15.55 0.60
C THR A 117 4.89 14.66 0.30
N ARG A 118 3.64 15.13 0.55
CA ARG A 118 2.39 14.39 0.25
C ARG A 118 1.64 14.89 -0.99
N THR A 119 2.11 15.96 -1.65
CA THR A 119 1.50 16.53 -2.88
C THR A 119 2.28 16.09 -4.11
#